data_AF-A0A0C7QMW0-F1
#
_entry.id   AF-A0A0C7QMW0-F1
#
_cell.length_a   1.000
_cell.length_b   1.000
_cell.length_c   1.000
_cell.angle_alpha   90.00
_cell.angle_beta   90.00
_cell.angle_gamma   90.00
#
_symmetry.space_group_name_H-M   'P 1'
#
loop_
_entity.id
_entity.type
_entity.pdbx_description
1 polymer ?
#
loop_
_entity_poly.entity_id
_entity_poly.type
_entity_poly.pdbx_seq_one_letter_code
_entity_poly.pdbx_strand_id
1 'polypeptide(L)'
;MYKSKINYHREAPPDVVDIKLKILQNGRLATSLFMLGCFLNFVEYNYSEKAISQSMNNPSENSLTFDNEVKAAIIAETVSIIFLIAISIFTANAITTFTLNLNNFNPDPSQDSKINSNSNNSSKIIAFFDIIKVLGYLGAAVGYSSALDELKSSKN
;
A
#
# COMPACT_ATOMS: atom_id res chain seq x y z
N MET A 1 26.80 -31.33 -39.20
CA MET A 1 26.53 -29.91 -39.51
C MET A 1 25.55 -29.38 -38.45
N TYR A 2 26.05 -28.69 -37.42
CA TYR A 2 25.21 -28.19 -36.32
C TYR A 2 24.55 -26.87 -36.75
N LYS A 3 23.22 -26.83 -36.88
CA LYS A 3 22.47 -25.58 -37.03
C LYS A 3 22.37 -24.91 -35.66
N SER A 4 23.16 -23.87 -35.46
CA SER A 4 22.99 -22.91 -34.37
C SER A 4 21.59 -22.29 -34.48
N LYS A 5 20.70 -22.60 -33.53
CA LYS A 5 19.46 -21.83 -33.33
C LYS A 5 19.87 -20.47 -32.78
N ILE A 6 19.92 -19.47 -33.66
CA ILE A 6 20.06 -18.07 -33.25
C ILE A 6 18.78 -17.71 -32.50
N ASN A 7 18.88 -17.62 -31.17
CA ASN A 7 17.82 -17.04 -30.35
C ASN A 7 17.81 -15.54 -30.64
N TYR A 8 16.88 -15.10 -31.47
CA TYR A 8 16.54 -13.69 -31.57
C TYR A 8 15.94 -13.28 -30.21
N HIS A 9 16.74 -12.63 -29.37
CA HIS A 9 16.19 -11.85 -28.26
C HIS A 9 15.41 -10.70 -28.88
N ARG A 10 14.10 -10.88 -29.00
CA ARG A 10 13.19 -9.83 -29.39
C ARG A 10 13.20 -8.79 -28.28
N GLU A 11 13.96 -7.71 -28.47
CA GLU A 11 13.98 -6.58 -27.55
C GLU A 11 12.55 -6.05 -27.40
N ALA A 12 12.12 -5.84 -26.15
CA ALA A 12 10.81 -5.27 -25.89
C ALA A 12 10.74 -3.86 -26.51
N PRO A 13 9.61 -3.47 -27.11
CA PRO A 13 9.49 -2.13 -27.65
C PRO A 13 9.79 -1.08 -26.57
N PRO A 14 10.44 0.04 -26.92
CA PRO A 14 10.94 1.03 -25.95
C PRO A 14 9.87 1.51 -24.96
N ASP A 15 8.62 1.59 -25.41
CA ASP A 15 7.46 1.97 -24.60
C ASP A 15 7.17 0.99 -23.44
N VAL A 16 7.41 -0.32 -23.64
CA VAL A 16 7.23 -1.34 -22.59
C VAL A 16 8.35 -1.27 -21.54
N VAL A 17 9.55 -0.89 -21.95
CA VAL A 17 10.69 -0.70 -21.03
C VAL A 17 10.43 0.48 -20.11
N ASP A 18 9.95 1.60 -20.67
CA ASP A 18 9.62 2.81 -19.90
C ASP A 18 8.49 2.56 -18.88
N ILE A 19 7.44 1.82 -19.27
CA ILE A 19 6.36 1.47 -18.34
C ILE A 19 6.88 0.58 -17.21
N LYS A 20 7.72 -0.43 -17.52
CA LYS A 20 8.32 -1.31 -16.49
C LYS A 20 9.22 -0.53 -15.54
N LEU A 21 9.97 0.45 -16.04
CA LEU A 21 10.81 1.31 -15.21
C LEU A 21 9.96 2.18 -14.26
N LYS A 22 8.86 2.76 -14.76
CA LYS A 22 7.90 3.51 -13.93
C LYS A 22 7.27 2.64 -12.85
N ILE A 23 6.86 1.42 -13.17
CA ILE A 23 6.35 0.44 -12.18
C ILE A 23 7.39 0.20 -11.08
N LEU A 24 8.67 0.01 -11.46
CA LEU A 24 9.74 -0.22 -10.49
C LEU A 24 9.98 1.00 -9.59
N GLN A 25 10.01 2.21 -10.15
CA GLN A 25 10.18 3.46 -9.40
C GLN A 25 9.02 3.68 -8.42
N ASN A 26 7.78 3.52 -8.90
CA ASN A 26 6.58 3.61 -8.08
C ASN A 26 6.58 2.55 -6.97
N GLY A 27 7.01 1.33 -7.27
CA GLY A 27 7.14 0.26 -6.28
C GLY A 27 8.11 0.62 -5.16
N ARG A 28 9.29 1.18 -5.50
CA ARG A 28 10.27 1.64 -4.50
C ARG A 28 9.74 2.79 -3.64
N LEU A 29 9.02 3.75 -4.25
CA LEU A 29 8.38 4.83 -3.52
C LEU A 29 7.32 4.28 -2.55
N ALA A 30 6.44 3.40 -3.02
CA ALA A 30 5.40 2.78 -2.21
C ALA A 30 5.98 2.00 -1.03
N THR A 31 7.06 1.22 -1.24
CA THR A 31 7.76 0.52 -0.15
C THR A 31 8.35 1.51 0.86
N SER A 32 8.94 2.61 0.40
CA SER A 32 9.51 3.63 1.28
C SER A 32 8.42 4.30 2.14
N LEU A 33 7.28 4.63 1.53
CA LEU A 33 6.11 5.15 2.23
C LEU A 33 5.56 4.14 3.24
N PHE A 34 5.47 2.86 2.86
CA PHE A 34 5.02 1.81 3.76
C PHE A 34 5.93 1.68 4.99
N MET A 35 7.26 1.67 4.80
CA MET A 35 8.22 1.62 5.90
C MET A 35 8.14 2.85 6.80
N LEU A 36 7.95 4.04 6.22
CA LEU A 36 7.70 5.27 6.99
C LEU A 36 6.42 5.16 7.83
N GLY A 37 5.34 4.64 7.25
CA GLY A 37 4.09 4.37 7.96
C GLY A 37 4.29 3.43 9.13
N CYS A 38 5.04 2.34 8.95
CA CYS A 38 5.38 1.42 10.05
C CYS A 38 6.15 2.12 11.17
N PHE A 39 7.14 2.96 10.84
CA PHE A 39 7.90 3.70 11.84
C PHE A 39 7.02 4.66 12.64
N LEU A 40 6.16 5.42 11.95
CA LEU A 40 5.23 6.34 12.60
C LEU A 40 4.20 5.60 13.46
N ASN A 41 3.78 4.40 13.07
CA ASN A 41 2.90 3.56 13.88
C ASN A 41 3.54 3.16 15.21
N PHE A 42 4.86 2.91 15.25
CA PHE A 42 5.56 2.71 16.53
C PHE A 42 5.60 3.96 17.40
N VAL A 43 5.72 5.13 16.77
CA VAL A 43 5.69 6.41 17.50
C VAL A 43 4.30 6.67 18.08
N GLU A 44 3.24 6.41 17.30
CA GLU A 44 1.84 6.46 17.75
C GLU A 44 1.63 5.57 18.99
N TYR A 45 2.05 4.30 18.91
CA TYR A 45 1.90 3.34 19.99
C TYR A 45 2.49 3.83 21.31
N ASN A 46 3.64 4.51 21.27
CA ASN A 46 4.27 5.09 22.46
C ASN A 46 3.43 6.20 23.10
N TYR A 47 2.73 7.01 22.31
CA TYR A 47 1.82 8.02 22.86
C TYR A 47 0.54 7.39 23.40
N SER A 48 0.00 6.38 22.71
CA SER A 48 -1.16 5.61 23.15
C SER A 48 -0.90 4.88 24.48
N GLU A 49 0.24 4.21 24.63
CA GLU A 49 0.60 3.58 25.92
C GLU A 49 0.79 4.60 27.05
N LYS A 50 1.40 5.76 26.76
CA LYS A 50 1.55 6.82 27.76
C LYS A 50 0.20 7.35 28.24
N ALA A 51 -0.75 7.56 27.33
CA ALA A 51 -2.10 7.97 27.69
C ALA A 51 -2.79 6.94 28.59
N ILE A 52 -2.73 5.65 28.23
CA ILE A 52 -3.32 4.56 29.03
C ILE A 52 -2.66 4.47 30.41
N SER A 53 -1.33 4.55 30.48
CA SER A 53 -0.61 4.46 31.76
C SER A 53 -0.93 5.65 32.67
N GLN A 54 -1.06 6.85 32.10
CA GLN A 54 -1.38 8.07 32.86
C GLN A 54 -2.84 8.06 33.36
N SER A 55 -3.79 7.61 32.53
CA SER A 55 -5.19 7.49 32.94
C SER A 55 -5.38 6.48 34.08
N MET A 56 -4.57 5.41 34.11
CA MET A 56 -4.59 4.42 35.20
C MET A 56 -3.93 4.92 36.49
N ASN A 57 -2.80 5.62 36.39
CA ASN A 57 -1.98 5.97 37.55
C ASN A 57 -2.36 7.29 38.21
N ASN A 58 -2.91 8.26 37.47
CA ASN A 58 -3.20 9.58 37.99
C ASN A 58 -4.48 10.17 37.34
N PRO A 59 -5.68 9.62 37.67
CA PRO A 59 -6.94 10.00 37.03
C PRO A 59 -7.37 11.46 37.29
N SER A 60 -6.68 12.18 38.19
CA SER A 60 -6.87 13.61 38.42
C SER A 60 -6.11 14.52 37.43
N GLU A 61 -5.08 14.01 36.74
CA GLU A 61 -4.29 14.76 35.75
C GLU A 61 -4.80 14.54 34.32
N ASN A 62 -6.05 14.93 34.07
CA ASN A 62 -6.72 14.74 32.77
C ASN A 62 -6.04 15.44 31.59
N SER A 63 -5.28 16.51 31.81
CA SER A 63 -4.68 17.29 30.71
C SER A 63 -3.54 16.57 30.00
N LEU A 64 -2.67 15.87 30.74
CA LEU A 64 -1.52 15.13 30.19
C LEU A 64 -1.96 13.88 29.41
N THR A 65 -2.94 13.15 29.96
CA THR A 65 -3.59 12.02 29.29
C THR A 65 -4.20 12.47 27.97
N PHE A 66 -5.00 13.53 27.99
CA PHE A 66 -5.66 14.07 26.80
C PHE A 66 -4.66 14.54 25.72
N ASP A 67 -3.59 15.24 26.10
CA ASP A 67 -2.59 15.69 25.15
C ASP A 67 -1.85 14.52 24.47
N ASN A 68 -1.68 13.40 25.16
CA ASN A 68 -1.11 12.18 24.58
C ASN A 68 -2.12 11.45 23.66
N GLU A 69 -3.40 11.40 24.02
CA GLU A 69 -4.46 10.86 23.15
C GLU A 69 -4.59 11.65 21.84
N VAL A 70 -4.59 12.98 21.91
CA VAL A 70 -4.64 13.82 20.70
C VAL A 70 -3.42 13.60 19.82
N LYS A 71 -2.22 13.51 20.40
CA LYS A 71 -0.99 13.23 19.63
C LYS A 71 -1.04 11.85 18.98
N ALA A 72 -1.49 10.83 19.71
CA ALA A 72 -1.67 9.50 19.16
C ALA A 72 -2.66 9.50 17.99
N ALA A 73 -3.83 10.13 18.15
CA ALA A 73 -4.84 10.22 17.10
C ALA A 73 -4.32 10.92 15.83
N ILE A 74 -3.60 12.04 15.97
CA ILE A 74 -2.98 12.75 14.83
C ILE A 74 -1.99 11.84 14.08
N ILE A 75 -1.15 11.11 14.81
CA ILE A 75 -0.16 10.22 14.19
C ILE A 75 -0.87 9.04 13.53
N ALA A 76 -1.90 8.45 14.17
CA ALA A 76 -2.69 7.36 13.61
C ALA A 76 -3.40 7.74 12.30
N GLU A 77 -3.97 8.95 12.24
CA GLU A 77 -4.54 9.51 11.00
C GLU A 77 -3.46 9.63 9.92
N THR A 78 -2.33 10.23 10.26
CA THR A 78 -1.19 10.42 9.33
C THR A 78 -0.67 9.09 8.80
N VAL A 79 -0.51 8.09 9.67
CA VAL A 79 -0.10 6.72 9.32
C VAL A 79 -1.10 6.09 8.37
N SER A 80 -2.40 6.23 8.64
CA SER A 80 -3.48 5.69 7.80
C SER A 80 -3.46 6.29 6.40
N ILE A 81 -3.23 7.60 6.28
CA ILE A 81 -3.09 8.28 4.99
C ILE A 81 -1.84 7.79 4.23
N ILE A 82 -0.70 7.64 4.92
CA ILE A 82 0.54 7.16 4.31
C ILE A 82 0.35 5.73 3.77
N PHE A 83 -0.28 4.84 4.54
CA PHE A 83 -0.59 3.49 4.09
C PHE A 83 -1.59 3.47 2.94
N LEU A 84 -2.61 4.33 2.96
CA LEU A 84 -3.56 4.50 1.86
C LEU A 84 -2.84 4.84 0.56
N ILE A 85 -1.92 5.82 0.59
CA ILE A 85 -1.14 6.22 -0.57
C ILE A 85 -0.26 5.07 -1.05
N ALA A 86 0.51 4.45 -0.14
CA ALA A 86 1.42 3.35 -0.48
C ALA A 86 0.68 2.18 -1.16
N ILE A 87 -0.46 1.77 -0.60
CA ILE A 87 -1.23 0.65 -1.12
C ILE A 87 -1.94 1.02 -2.41
N SER A 88 -2.42 2.25 -2.55
CA SER A 88 -2.98 2.72 -3.84
C SER A 88 -1.95 2.63 -4.96
N ILE A 89 -0.68 2.97 -4.69
CA ILE A 89 0.42 2.83 -5.67
C ILE A 89 0.68 1.35 -5.97
N PHE A 90 0.73 0.47 -4.95
CA PHE A 90 0.88 -0.98 -5.17
C PHE A 90 -0.24 -1.55 -6.03
N THR A 91 -1.49 -1.21 -5.73
CA THR A 91 -2.67 -1.63 -6.49
C THR A 91 -2.59 -1.14 -7.94
N ALA A 92 -2.27 0.14 -8.16
CA ALA A 92 -2.13 0.70 -9.50
C ALA A 92 -1.04 -0.04 -10.31
N ASN A 93 0.13 -0.25 -9.71
CA ASN A 93 1.23 -1.00 -10.33
C ASN A 93 0.85 -2.45 -10.65
N ALA A 94 0.11 -3.12 -9.77
CA ALA A 94 -0.37 -4.48 -9.99
C ALA A 94 -1.35 -4.54 -11.19
N ILE A 95 -2.27 -3.59 -11.28
CA ILE A 95 -3.20 -3.45 -12.41
C ILE A 95 -2.43 -3.17 -13.71
N THR A 96 -1.48 -2.23 -13.71
CA THR A 96 -0.68 -1.92 -14.91
C THR A 96 0.13 -3.13 -15.37
N THR A 97 0.74 -3.86 -14.44
CA THR A 97 1.48 -5.10 -14.74
C THR A 97 0.57 -6.17 -15.33
N PHE A 98 -0.63 -6.33 -14.78
CA PHE A 98 -1.63 -7.26 -15.30
C PHE A 98 -2.05 -6.89 -16.73
N THR A 99 -2.34 -5.61 -17.00
CA THR A 99 -2.69 -5.12 -18.33
C THR A 99 -1.56 -5.33 -19.34
N LEU A 100 -0.30 -5.07 -18.94
CA LEU A 100 0.87 -5.34 -19.79
C LEU A 100 1.03 -6.83 -20.12
N ASN A 101 0.78 -7.72 -19.15
CA ASN A 101 0.84 -9.15 -19.37
C ASN A 101 -0.26 -9.64 -20.33
N LEU A 102 -1.46 -9.05 -20.27
CA LEU A 102 -2.54 -9.33 -21.21
C LEU A 102 -2.24 -8.79 -22.62
N ASN A 103 -1.69 -7.59 -22.74
CA ASN A 103 -1.41 -6.96 -24.03
C ASN A 103 -0.18 -7.54 -24.75
N ASN A 104 0.77 -8.15 -24.03
CA ASN A 104 1.90 -8.85 -24.61
C ASN A 104 1.56 -10.27 -25.11
N PHE A 105 0.31 -10.73 -24.94
CA PHE A 105 -0.18 -11.96 -25.57
C PHE A 105 -0.49 -11.70 -27.05
N ASN A 106 0.55 -11.72 -27.88
CA ASN A 106 0.41 -12.03 -29.29
C ASN A 106 0.55 -13.55 -29.41
N PRO A 107 -0.55 -14.32 -29.54
CA PRO A 107 -0.45 -15.78 -29.52
C PRO A 107 0.28 -16.21 -30.79
N ASP A 108 1.51 -16.71 -30.64
CA ASP A 108 2.08 -17.57 -31.66
C ASP A 108 1.18 -18.82 -31.71
N PRO A 109 0.49 -19.12 -32.83
CA PRO A 109 -0.48 -20.21 -32.89
C PRO A 109 0.14 -21.60 -32.70
N SER A 110 1.46 -21.68 -32.49
CA SER A 110 2.24 -22.90 -32.34
C SER A 110 2.59 -23.30 -30.90
N GLN A 111 2.22 -22.52 -29.87
CA GLN A 111 2.49 -22.89 -28.47
C GLN A 111 1.22 -23.17 -27.66
N ASP A 112 1.14 -24.39 -27.14
CA ASP A 112 0.07 -24.92 -26.32
C ASP A 112 -0.37 -23.97 -25.19
N SER A 113 -1.64 -23.56 -25.27
CA SER A 113 -2.35 -22.57 -24.47
C SER A 113 -2.63 -22.96 -23.01
N LYS A 114 -1.93 -23.93 -22.43
CA LYS A 114 -2.29 -24.53 -21.13
C LYS A 114 -1.60 -23.93 -19.89
N ILE A 115 -0.59 -23.07 -20.03
CA ILE A 115 0.18 -22.55 -18.87
C ILE A 115 -0.38 -21.21 -18.33
N ASN A 116 -1.29 -20.54 -19.03
CA ASN A 116 -1.56 -19.11 -18.76
C ASN A 116 -2.84 -18.79 -17.96
N SER A 117 -3.73 -19.75 -17.70
CA SER A 117 -4.99 -19.47 -16.98
C SER A 117 -4.81 -19.30 -15.46
N ASN A 118 -3.90 -20.08 -14.84
CA ASN A 118 -3.66 -20.01 -13.38
C ASN A 118 -2.96 -18.72 -12.96
N SER A 119 -1.94 -18.28 -13.71
CA SER A 119 -1.21 -17.02 -13.47
C SER A 119 -2.16 -15.80 -13.44
N ASN A 120 -3.06 -15.73 -14.41
CA ASN A 120 -4.03 -14.63 -14.52
C ASN A 120 -5.09 -14.64 -13.41
N ASN A 121 -5.37 -15.79 -12.80
CA ASN A 121 -6.29 -15.87 -11.66
C ASN A 121 -5.61 -15.41 -10.36
N SER A 122 -4.34 -15.79 -10.14
CA SER A 122 -3.57 -15.33 -8.98
C SER A 122 -3.39 -13.79 -8.98
N SER A 123 -3.09 -13.19 -10.13
CA SER A 123 -2.94 -11.73 -10.23
C SER A 123 -4.24 -10.97 -9.98
N LYS A 124 -5.39 -11.51 -10.42
CA LYS A 124 -6.71 -10.93 -10.15
C LYS A 124 -7.06 -10.99 -8.66
N ILE A 125 -6.75 -12.10 -8.00
CA ILE A 125 -6.97 -12.26 -6.56
C ILE A 125 -6.14 -11.23 -5.77
N ILE A 126 -4.86 -11.05 -6.13
CA ILE A 126 -3.98 -10.06 -5.50
C ILE A 126 -4.55 -8.65 -5.67
N ALA A 127 -4.92 -8.25 -6.89
CA ALA A 127 -5.50 -6.93 -7.14
C ALA A 127 -6.81 -6.70 -6.37
N PHE A 128 -7.66 -7.72 -6.23
CA PHE A 128 -8.89 -7.64 -5.44
C PHE A 128 -8.60 -7.40 -3.95
N PHE A 129 -7.68 -8.17 -3.35
CA PHE A 129 -7.29 -7.95 -1.95
C PHE A 129 -6.61 -6.60 -1.74
N ASP A 130 -5.86 -6.11 -2.71
CA ASP A 130 -5.24 -4.78 -2.61
C ASP A 130 -6.29 -3.66 -2.68
N ILE A 131 -7.36 -3.80 -3.47
CA ILE A 131 -8.51 -2.87 -3.43
C ILE A 131 -9.20 -2.90 -2.06
N ILE A 132 -9.40 -4.08 -1.47
CA ILE A 132 -9.97 -4.18 -0.11
C ILE A 132 -9.10 -3.42 0.89
N LYS A 133 -7.77 -3.57 0.81
CA LYS A 133 -6.85 -2.82 1.67
C LYS A 133 -6.99 -1.31 1.46
N VAL A 134 -7.04 -0.82 0.21
CA VAL A 134 -7.28 0.61 -0.08
C VAL A 134 -8.52 1.11 0.63
N LEU A 135 -9.65 0.39 0.50
CA LEU A 135 -10.90 0.76 1.17
C LEU A 135 -10.77 0.74 2.71
N GLY A 136 -10.05 -0.25 3.26
CA GLY A 136 -9.78 -0.34 4.68
C GLY A 136 -8.99 0.85 5.22
N TYR A 137 -7.89 1.23 4.56
CA TYR A 137 -7.08 2.38 4.97
C TYR A 137 -7.78 3.72 4.74
N LEU A 138 -8.65 3.81 3.72
CA LEU A 138 -9.53 4.98 3.54
C LEU A 138 -10.50 5.11 4.71
N GLY A 139 -11.15 4.00 5.11
CA GLY A 139 -12.03 3.97 6.27
C GLY A 139 -11.30 4.32 7.56
N ALA A 140 -10.08 3.80 7.76
CA ALA A 140 -9.25 4.14 8.91
C ALA A 140 -8.89 5.63 8.95
N ALA A 141 -8.45 6.21 7.83
CA ALA A 141 -8.11 7.64 7.76
C ALA A 141 -9.31 8.53 8.11
N VAL A 142 -10.49 8.23 7.56
CA VAL A 142 -11.73 8.96 7.88
C VAL A 142 -12.12 8.76 9.35
N GLY A 143 -12.03 7.53 9.86
CA GLY A 143 -12.35 7.21 11.25
C GLY A 143 -11.46 7.96 12.25
N TYR A 144 -10.15 8.00 12.01
CA TYR A 144 -9.22 8.75 12.87
C TYR A 144 -9.42 10.26 12.77
N SER A 145 -9.72 10.80 11.57
CA SER A 145 -10.06 12.21 11.40
C SER A 145 -11.31 12.58 12.21
N SER A 146 -12.38 11.77 12.14
CA SER A 146 -13.60 11.98 12.94
C SER A 146 -13.32 11.90 14.44
N ALA A 147 -12.57 10.89 14.89
CA ALA A 147 -12.22 10.72 16.29
C ALA A 147 -11.37 11.90 16.82
N LEU A 148 -10.47 12.43 15.99
CA LEU A 148 -9.65 13.58 16.32
C LEU A 148 -10.49 14.86 16.46
N ASP A 149 -11.50 15.05 15.61
CA ASP A 149 -12.41 16.19 15.69
C ASP A 149 -13.29 16.11 16.94
N GLU A 150 -13.78 14.92 17.30
CA GLU A 150 -14.50 14.68 18.56
C GLU A 150 -13.62 14.97 19.79
N LEU A 151 -12.39 14.44 19.81
CA LEU A 151 -11.42 14.69 20.89
C LEU A 151 -11.16 16.18 21.06
N LYS A 152 -10.82 16.89 19.97
CA LYS A 152 -10.58 18.35 20.02
C LYS A 152 -11.80 19.13 20.50
N SER A 153 -13.00 18.71 20.10
CA SER A 153 -14.25 19.35 20.51
C SER A 153 -14.53 19.14 22.00
N SER A 154 -14.14 18.00 22.58
CA SER A 154 -14.28 17.71 24.00
C SER A 154 -13.32 18.50 24.91
N LYS A 155 -12.31 19.19 24.35
CA LYS A 155 -11.36 20.03 25.12
C LYS A 155 -11.90 21.43 25.43
N ASN A 156 -12.91 21.89 24.69
CA ASN A 156 -13.54 23.21 24.82
C ASN A 156 -14.81 23.14 25.66
#